data_AF-A0A558F2N5-F1
#
_entry.id   AF-A0A558F2N5-F1
#
_cell.length_a   1.000
_cell.length_b   1.000
_cell.length_c   1.000
_cell.angle_alpha   90.00
_cell.angle_beta   90.00
_cell.angle_gamma   90.00
#
_symmetry.space_group_name_H-M   'P 1'
#
loop_
_entity.id
_entity.type
_entity.pdbx_description
1 polymer ?
#
loop_
_entity_poly.entity_id
_entity_poly.type
_entity_poly.pdbx_seq_one_letter_code
_entity_poly.pdbx_strand_id
1 'polypeptide(L)' 'MLTLEQAVTIQILHQQGKSIKAISRELGVSRNTVRKYLRQNTTPQYQRIQPRISILDPVSYPHL' A
#
# COMPACT_ATOMS: atom_id res chain seq x y z
N MET A 1 -13.25 14.77 10.63
CA MET A 1 -12.83 13.36 10.73
C MET A 1 -12.23 12.96 9.39
N LEU A 2 -11.06 12.31 9.38
CA LEU A 2 -10.41 11.88 8.14
C LEU A 2 -10.99 10.52 7.70
N THR A 3 -11.36 10.38 6.44
CA THR A 3 -11.99 9.14 5.93
C THR A 3 -10.94 8.06 5.62
N LEU A 4 -11.37 6.80 5.56
CA LEU A 4 -10.50 5.69 5.11
C LEU A 4 -9.96 5.94 3.70
N GLU A 5 -10.77 6.55 2.83
CA GLU A 5 -10.37 6.95 1.48
C GLU A 5 -9.17 7.90 1.51
N GLN A 6 -9.21 8.96 2.33
CA GLN A 6 -8.11 9.92 2.46
C GLN A 6 -6.82 9.26 2.97
N ALA A 7 -6.93 8.28 3.87
CA ALA A 7 -5.78 7.53 4.35
C ALA A 7 -5.13 6.69 3.22
N VAL A 8 -5.94 6.03 2.38
CA VAL A 8 -5.45 5.29 1.21
C VAL A 8 -4.82 6.24 0.19
N THR A 9 -5.43 7.40 -0.06
CA THR A 9 -4.88 8.39 -0.99
C THR A 9 -3.52 8.91 -0.52
N ILE A 10 -3.34 9.17 0.79
CA ILE A 10 -2.03 9.56 1.36
C ILE A 10 -0.96 8.50 1.03
N GLN A 11 -1.29 7.22 1.14
CA GLN A 11 -0.35 6.12 0.87
C GLN A 11 0.02 6.04 -0.62
N ILE A 12 -0.96 6.09 -1.51
CA ILE A 12 -0.74 6.03 -2.96
C ILE A 12 0.14 7.20 -3.40
N LEU A 13 -0.18 8.42 -2.97
CA LEU A 13 0.58 9.61 -3.33
C LEU A 13 2.03 9.57 -2.80
N HIS A 14 2.23 9.04 -1.60
CA HIS A 14 3.57 8.85 -1.05
C HIS A 14 4.37 7.79 -1.82
N GLN A 15 3.74 6.67 -2.22
CA GLN A 15 4.37 5.64 -3.05
C GLN A 15 4.74 6.15 -4.45
N GLN A 16 3.98 7.11 -4.98
CA GLN A 16 4.32 7.84 -6.23
C GLN A 16 5.49 8.82 -6.05
N GLY A 17 6.07 8.94 -4.85
CA GLY A 17 7.20 9.82 -4.56
C GLY A 17 6.81 11.26 -4.20
N LYS A 18 5.51 11.57 -4.01
CA LYS A 18 5.11 12.91 -3.59
C LYS A 18 5.57 13.19 -2.15
N SER A 19 6.10 14.39 -1.93
CA SER A 19 6.50 14.84 -0.60
C SER A 19 5.28 15.04 0.32
N ILE A 20 5.49 14.91 1.63
CA ILE A 20 4.48 15.21 2.67
C ILE A 20 3.87 16.62 2.48
N LYS A 21 4.68 17.59 2.03
CA LYS A 21 4.21 18.96 1.77
C LYS A 21 3.25 19.01 0.57
N ALA A 22 3.52 18.26 -0.49
CA ALA A 22 2.65 18.19 -1.66
C ALA A 22 1.32 17.50 -1.31
N ILE A 23 1.39 16.34 -0.64
CA ILE A 23 0.21 15.57 -0.20
C ILE A 23 -0.70 16.42 0.71
N SER A 24 -0.10 17.16 1.64
CA SER A 24 -0.83 18.07 2.53
C SER A 24 -1.58 19.17 1.77
N ARG A 25 -0.99 19.74 0.72
CA ARG A 25 -1.64 20.76 -0.12
C ARG A 25 -2.75 20.17 -0.99
N GLU A 26 -2.53 18.99 -1.54
CA GLU A 26 -3.45 18.31 -2.44
C GLU A 26 -4.71 17.83 -1.72
N LEU A 27 -4.57 17.28 -0.50
CA LEU A 27 -5.68 16.75 0.27
C LEU A 27 -6.28 17.76 1.27
N GLY A 28 -5.68 18.95 1.42
CA GLY A 28 -6.13 19.96 2.38
C GLY A 28 -5.97 19.55 3.86
N VAL A 29 -5.07 18.61 4.14
CA VAL A 29 -4.84 18.06 5.49
C VAL A 29 -3.53 18.58 6.08
N SER A 30 -3.43 18.60 7.41
CA SER A 30 -2.19 18.99 8.07
C SER A 30 -1.06 18.00 7.77
N ARG A 31 0.19 18.50 7.74
CA ARG A 31 1.39 17.64 7.59
C ARG A 31 1.51 16.61 8.72
N ASN A 32 1.01 16.94 9.92
CA ASN A 32 1.01 16.03 11.06
C ASN A 32 0.05 14.86 10.83
N THR A 33 -1.10 15.13 10.21
CA THR A 33 -2.03 14.10 9.76
C THR A 33 -1.35 13.16 8.77
N VAL A 34 -0.75 13.70 7.71
CA VAL A 34 -0.01 12.90 6.71
C VAL A 34 1.06 12.03 7.39
N ARG A 35 1.89 12.61 8.27
CA ARG A 35 2.90 11.85 9.03
C ARG A 35 2.30 10.75 9.89
N LYS A 36 1.21 11.03 10.60
CA LYS A 36 0.53 10.04 11.45
C LYS A 36 0.11 8.83 10.63
N TYR A 37 -0.52 9.04 9.47
CA TYR A 37 -0.99 7.94 8.61
C TYR A 37 0.15 7.19 7.92
N LEU A 38 1.23 7.88 7.53
CA LEU A 38 2.41 7.20 6.99
C LEU A 38 3.13 6.36 8.05
N ARG A 39 3.23 6.85 9.29
CA ARG A 39 3.86 6.13 10.43
C ARG A 39 3.04 4.94 10.91
N GLN A 40 1.72 5.09 10.98
CA GLN A 40 0.80 4.01 11.38
C GLN A 40 0.85 2.82 10.43
N ASN A 41 1.24 3.04 9.17
CA ASN A 41 1.37 2.01 8.15
C ASN A 41 2.82 1.51 7.97
N THR A 42 3.77 1.97 8.78
CA THR A 42 5.18 1.48 8.73
C THR A 42 5.33 0.09 9.37
N THR A 43 4.24 -0.50 9.87
CA THR A 43 4.12 -1.91 10.29
C THR A 43 2.80 -2.47 9.76
N PRO A 44 2.75 -3.48 8.86
CA PRO A 44 3.78 -4.10 8.03
C PRO A 44 3.86 -3.43 6.66
N GLN A 45 5.02 -3.56 6.00
CA GLN A 45 5.22 -3.18 4.61
C GLN A 45 4.07 -3.70 3.73
N TYR A 46 3.46 -2.81 2.96
CA TYR A 46 2.64 -3.19 1.81
C TYR A 46 3.56 -3.91 0.80
N GLN A 47 3.78 -5.21 1.00
CA GLN A 47 4.31 -6.09 -0.02
C GLN A 47 3.27 -6.10 -1.11
N ARG A 48 3.60 -5.46 -2.24
CA ARG A 48 2.95 -5.73 -3.52
C ARG A 48 2.82 -7.25 -3.60
N ILE A 49 1.60 -7.77 -3.52
CA ILE A 49 1.35 -9.20 -3.72
C ILE A 49 1.80 -9.45 -5.15
N GLN A 50 3.03 -9.90 -5.32
CA GLN A 50 3.44 -10.51 -6.56
C GLN A 50 2.54 -11.73 -6.65
N PRO A 51 1.68 -11.86 -7.68
CA PRO A 51 0.88 -13.05 -7.83
C PRO A 51 1.84 -14.24 -7.93
N ARG A 52 1.97 -15.00 -6.85
CA ARG A 52 2.60 -16.32 -6.89
C ARG A 52 1.56 -17.26 -7.48
N ILE A 53 1.57 -17.39 -8.80
CA ILE A 53 0.97 -18.53 -9.46
C ILE A 53 2.02 -19.16 -10.38
N SER A 54 2.75 -20.12 -9.82
CA SER A 54 3.53 -21.08 -10.59
C SER A 54 3.68 -22.37 -9.77
N ILE A 55 2.65 -23.23 -9.77
CA ILE A 55 2.75 -24.70 -9.76
C ILE A 55 1.44 -25.26 -10.36
N LEU A 56 1.30 -25.25 -11.68
CA LEU A 56 0.41 -26.17 -12.41
C LEU A 56 1.13 -26.32 -13.76
N ASP A 57 1.88 -27.39 -14.00
CA ASP A 57 1.45 -28.78 -14.24
C ASP A 57 2.55 -29.79 -13.85
N PRO A 58 2.41 -31.12 -14.10
CA PRO A 58 1.33 -32.05 -13.79
C PRO A 58 1.89 -33.21 -12.93
N VAL A 59 1.13 -33.70 -11.93
CA VAL A 59 1.53 -34.93 -11.21
C VAL A 59 1.20 -36.14 -12.08
N SER A 60 2.20 -36.66 -12.79
CA SER A 60 2.19 -38.03 -13.32
C SER A 60 2.19 -39.01 -12.14
N TYR A 61 1.11 -39.78 -11.96
CA TYR A 61 1.11 -40.94 -11.07
C TYR A 61 1.47 -42.19 -11.88
N PRO A 62 2.60 -42.87 -11.61
CA PRO A 62 2.84 -44.21 -12.11
C PRO A 62 2.15 -45.24 -11.21
N HIS A 63 1.60 -46.29 -11.84
CA HIS A 63 1.14 -47.57 -11.29
C HIS A 63 -0.18 -47.63 -10.50
N LEU A 64 -1.24 -48.06 -11.19
CA LEU A 64 -1.97 -49.30 -10.90
C LEU A 64 -2.29 -50.02 -12.22
#